data_AF-A0A090TYT1-F1
#
_entry.id   AF-A0A090TYT1-F1
#
_cell.length_a   1.000
_cell.length_b   1.000
_cell.length_c   1.000
_cell.angle_alpha   90.00
_cell.angle_beta   90.00
_cell.angle_gamma   90.00
#
_symmetry.space_group_name_H-M   'P 1'
#
loop_
_entity.id
_entity.type
_entity.pdbx_description
1 polymer ?
#
loop_
_entity_poly.entity_id
_entity_poly.type
_entity_poly.pdbx_seq_one_letter_code
_entity_poly.pdbx_strand_id
1 'polypeptide(L)'
;MNTSGTGGGIENISVGNQKLSLALVEDSSSKQKTLDGKQWVQKPGTNPGVEGSWEQQDKYKEDEVKGYIADVRLANIGLWEDATLEVAGAYNFSTGTASGNTNVQADDGALVTAILHQNMDAGFNQTVVQYGNSAYGAQMADLGNGGNFDRRDGANNDAQGVRLLNWGVISLVKSGKWVTNFLLHAQQMPLSLRPTVLRVTMICSQRSFAQCTNGRTQFAPYLKQVHTLKTTATMATKKAAS
;
A
#
# COMPACT_ATOMS: atom_id res chain seq x y z
N MET A 1 4.53 2.80 3.74
CA MET A 1 4.04 3.68 2.65
C MET A 1 5.23 4.09 1.80
N ASN A 2 5.11 3.97 0.48
CA ASN A 2 6.14 4.39 -0.47
C ASN A 2 5.47 5.24 -1.56
N THR A 3 5.94 6.46 -1.76
CA THR A 3 5.44 7.41 -2.78
C THR A 3 6.59 7.91 -3.66
N SER A 4 7.57 7.06 -3.93
CA SER A 4 8.70 7.37 -4.79
C SER A 4 8.27 7.63 -6.24
N GLY A 5 8.84 8.67 -6.85
CA GLY A 5 8.63 9.00 -8.27
C GLY A 5 9.28 10.34 -8.61
N THR A 6 9.05 10.82 -9.83
CA THR A 6 9.44 12.17 -10.23
C THR A 6 8.48 13.17 -9.60
N GLY A 7 8.99 14.14 -8.84
CA GLY A 7 8.12 15.08 -8.14
C GLY A 7 8.87 16.23 -7.50
N GLY A 8 8.12 17.03 -6.73
CA GLY A 8 8.65 18.13 -5.93
C GLY A 8 7.90 18.23 -4.61
N GLY A 9 8.54 18.82 -3.62
CA GLY A 9 7.94 18.95 -2.29
C GLY A 9 8.69 19.92 -1.39
N ILE A 10 8.06 20.22 -0.26
CA ILE A 10 8.66 20.94 0.86
C ILE A 10 8.62 20.01 2.06
N GLU A 11 9.75 19.80 2.70
CA GLU A 11 9.90 18.84 3.78
C GLU A 11 10.38 19.52 5.06
N ASN A 12 10.05 18.91 6.20
CA ASN A 12 10.53 19.31 7.52
C ASN A 12 10.15 20.74 7.94
N ILE A 13 9.00 21.25 7.47
CA ILE A 13 8.42 22.51 7.94
C ILE A 13 8.11 22.34 9.43
N SER A 14 8.72 23.18 10.27
CA SER A 14 8.45 23.16 11.70
C SER A 14 7.06 23.74 11.98
N VAL A 15 6.20 22.94 12.61
CA VAL A 15 4.89 23.38 13.12
C VAL A 15 4.87 23.11 14.62
N GLY A 16 5.33 24.11 15.39
CA GLY A 16 5.67 23.89 16.80
C GLY A 16 6.77 22.84 16.95
N ASN A 17 6.49 21.78 17.70
CA ASN A 17 7.42 20.66 17.92
C ASN A 17 7.32 19.56 16.85
N GLN A 18 6.41 19.69 15.89
CA GLN A 18 6.11 18.70 14.86
C GLN A 18 6.78 19.07 13.54
N LYS A 19 6.84 18.09 12.63
CA LYS A 19 7.40 18.26 11.29
C LYS A 19 6.33 17.96 10.24
N LEU A 20 6.03 18.95 9.42
CA LEU A 20 5.13 18.83 8.28
C LEU A 20 5.94 18.69 6.99
N SER A 21 5.57 17.72 6.17
CA SER A 21 6.10 17.52 4.82
C SER A 21 4.94 17.40 3.82
N LEU A 22 5.14 17.98 2.64
CA LEU A 22 4.19 18.01 1.53
C LEU A 22 4.95 17.69 0.25
N ALA A 23 4.45 16.74 -0.55
CA ALA A 23 5.03 16.42 -1.85
C ALA A 23 3.93 16.19 -2.88
N LEU A 24 4.23 16.53 -4.13
CA LEU A 24 3.46 16.16 -5.31
C LEU A 24 4.35 15.33 -6.21
N VAL A 25 3.94 14.11 -6.50
CA VAL A 25 4.72 13.11 -7.23
C VAL A 25 3.93 12.62 -8.44
N GLU A 26 4.56 12.52 -9.59
CA GLU A 26 3.97 11.95 -10.79
C GLU A 26 3.84 10.43 -10.67
N ASP A 27 2.71 9.90 -11.14
CA ASP A 27 2.38 8.47 -11.17
C ASP A 27 1.72 8.07 -12.51
N SER A 28 2.12 8.75 -13.60
CA SER A 28 1.68 8.46 -14.96
C SER A 28 2.35 7.19 -15.48
N SER A 29 1.74 6.04 -15.25
CA SER A 29 2.29 4.75 -15.74
C SER A 29 1.24 3.71 -16.12
N SER A 30 -0.04 3.96 -15.79
CA SER A 30 -1.13 3.03 -16.06
C SER A 30 -1.86 3.40 -17.35
N LYS A 31 -2.04 2.41 -18.22
CA LYS A 31 -2.92 2.53 -19.39
C LYS A 31 -4.34 2.18 -18.99
N GLN A 32 -5.30 2.94 -19.50
CA GLN A 32 -6.71 2.70 -19.25
C GLN A 32 -7.56 2.78 -20.51
N LYS A 33 -8.65 2.00 -20.52
CA LYS A 33 -9.69 2.10 -21.53
C LYS A 33 -10.33 3.49 -21.49
N THR A 34 -10.19 4.19 -22.60
CA THR A 34 -10.69 5.53 -22.84
C THR A 34 -11.65 5.48 -24.02
N LEU A 35 -12.77 6.22 -23.94
CA LEU A 35 -13.74 6.27 -25.02
C LEU A 35 -13.09 6.84 -26.30
N ASP A 36 -13.15 6.07 -27.38
CA ASP A 36 -12.61 6.34 -28.72
C ASP A 36 -13.75 6.46 -29.74
N GLY A 37 -14.86 7.07 -29.31
CA GLY A 37 -16.06 7.26 -30.10
C GLY A 37 -16.96 6.03 -30.18
N LYS A 38 -17.78 5.96 -31.23
CA LYS A 38 -18.73 4.87 -31.47
C LYS A 38 -18.29 4.00 -32.65
N GLN A 39 -18.51 2.70 -32.54
CA GLN A 39 -18.29 1.74 -33.61
C GLN A 39 -19.60 1.01 -33.90
N TRP A 40 -19.88 0.78 -35.18
CA TRP A 40 -20.95 -0.13 -35.58
C TRP A 40 -20.50 -1.57 -35.38
N VAL A 41 -21.25 -2.32 -34.58
CA VAL A 41 -21.05 -3.74 -34.37
C VAL A 41 -22.28 -4.51 -34.82
N GLN A 42 -22.06 -5.72 -35.32
CA GLN A 42 -23.13 -6.60 -35.74
C GLN A 42 -23.77 -7.22 -34.49
N LYS A 43 -25.10 -7.14 -34.38
CA LYS A 43 -25.84 -7.79 -33.29
C LYS A 43 -25.64 -9.31 -33.38
N PRO A 44 -25.24 -9.98 -32.29
CA PRO A 44 -25.06 -11.42 -32.27
C PRO A 44 -26.32 -12.14 -32.79
N GLY A 45 -26.15 -13.07 -33.73
CA GLY A 45 -27.23 -13.89 -34.27
C GLY A 45 -28.08 -13.25 -35.38
N THR A 46 -27.72 -12.06 -35.89
CA THR A 46 -28.42 -11.41 -37.01
C THR A 46 -27.66 -11.57 -38.33
N ASN A 47 -28.38 -11.66 -39.46
CA ASN A 47 -27.73 -11.70 -40.78
C ASN A 47 -27.27 -10.28 -41.19
N PRO A 48 -26.03 -10.11 -41.70
CA PRO A 48 -25.47 -8.77 -42.00
C PRO A 48 -26.29 -7.93 -43.00
N GLY A 49 -27.06 -8.58 -43.87
CA GLY A 49 -27.85 -7.95 -44.94
C GLY A 49 -29.28 -7.56 -44.57
N VAL A 50 -29.68 -7.70 -43.30
CA VAL A 50 -31.03 -7.34 -42.82
C VAL A 50 -30.98 -5.99 -42.10
N GLU A 51 -31.98 -5.15 -42.33
CA GLU A 51 -32.12 -3.87 -41.63
C GLU A 51 -32.21 -4.08 -40.11
N GLY A 52 -31.45 -3.32 -39.34
CA GLY A 52 -31.41 -3.42 -37.87
C GLY A 52 -30.40 -4.42 -37.29
N SER A 53 -29.62 -5.12 -38.13
CA SER A 53 -28.55 -6.05 -37.71
C SER A 53 -27.30 -5.38 -37.14
N TRP A 54 -27.22 -4.05 -37.21
CA TRP A 54 -26.09 -3.26 -36.72
C TRP A 54 -26.55 -2.31 -35.62
N GLU A 55 -25.73 -2.16 -34.60
CA GLU A 55 -25.91 -1.17 -33.54
C GLU A 55 -24.61 -0.42 -33.29
N GLN A 56 -24.73 0.83 -32.85
CA GLN A 56 -23.57 1.58 -32.38
C GLN A 56 -23.27 1.17 -30.95
N GLN A 57 -22.05 0.72 -30.72
CA GLN A 57 -21.49 0.50 -29.39
C GLN A 57 -20.30 1.44 -29.17
N ASP A 58 -19.99 1.70 -27.90
CA ASP A 58 -18.83 2.49 -27.53
C ASP A 58 -17.55 1.72 -27.89
N LYS A 59 -16.67 2.41 -28.61
CA LYS A 59 -15.33 1.92 -28.94
C LYS A 59 -14.37 2.43 -27.87
N TYR A 60 -13.54 1.56 -27.33
CA TYR A 60 -12.52 1.93 -26.35
C TYR A 60 -11.13 1.73 -26.93
N LYS A 61 -10.22 2.65 -26.62
CA LYS A 61 -8.77 2.50 -26.84
C LYS A 61 -8.04 2.47 -25.51
N GLU A 62 -6.85 1.89 -25.47
CA GLU A 62 -5.96 2.08 -24.32
C GLU A 62 -5.21 3.40 -24.48
N ASP A 63 -5.22 4.21 -23.44
CA ASP A 63 -4.50 5.48 -23.37
C ASP A 63 -3.82 5.62 -22.01
N GLU A 64 -2.70 6.32 -21.97
CA GLU A 64 -1.96 6.53 -20.73
C GLU A 64 -2.67 7.57 -19.87
N VAL A 65 -2.89 7.25 -18.59
CA VAL A 65 -3.52 8.16 -17.64
C VAL A 65 -2.47 9.02 -16.97
N LYS A 66 -2.67 10.34 -16.97
CA LYS A 66 -1.83 11.29 -16.23
C LYS A 66 -2.27 11.30 -14.78
N GLY A 67 -1.42 10.74 -13.92
CA GLY A 67 -1.68 10.55 -12.50
C GLY A 67 -0.72 11.33 -11.62
N TYR A 68 -1.20 11.80 -10.47
CA TYR A 68 -0.38 12.47 -9.45
C TYR A 68 -0.74 11.98 -8.06
N ILE A 69 0.26 11.90 -7.18
CA ILE A 69 0.13 11.62 -5.76
C ILE A 69 0.39 12.91 -4.99
N ALA A 70 -0.60 13.40 -4.27
CA ALA A 70 -0.43 14.39 -3.22
C ALA A 70 -0.11 13.65 -1.90
N ASP A 71 1.09 13.83 -1.37
CA ASP A 71 1.57 13.23 -0.13
C ASP A 71 1.69 14.31 0.96
N VAL A 72 1.13 14.05 2.13
CA VAL A 72 1.23 14.88 3.32
C VAL A 72 1.64 14.04 4.51
N ARG A 73 2.59 14.54 5.32
CA ARG A 73 3.05 13.85 6.54
C ARG A 73 3.20 14.83 7.67
N LEU A 74 2.69 14.45 8.83
CA LEU A 74 2.89 15.14 10.10
C LEU A 74 3.57 14.18 11.07
N ALA A 75 4.83 14.44 11.35
CA ALA A 75 5.69 13.60 12.19
C ALA A 75 6.04 14.28 13.52
N ASN A 76 6.62 13.49 14.42
CA ASN A 76 7.08 13.90 15.75
C ASN A 76 5.96 14.43 16.68
N ILE A 77 4.75 13.89 16.54
CA ILE A 77 3.66 14.18 17.49
C ILE A 77 3.94 13.39 18.76
N GLY A 78 4.43 14.04 19.82
CA GLY A 78 4.65 13.37 21.11
C GLY A 78 3.32 12.92 21.73
N LEU A 79 3.24 11.65 22.15
CA LEU A 79 2.04 11.12 22.80
C LEU A 79 2.24 10.94 24.31
N TRP A 80 3.28 10.18 24.68
CA TRP A 80 3.73 9.95 26.06
C TRP A 80 5.25 9.75 26.07
N GLU A 81 5.83 9.37 27.21
CA GLU A 81 7.27 9.18 27.35
C GLU A 81 7.83 8.23 26.29
N ASP A 82 8.81 8.73 25.54
CA ASP A 82 9.48 8.02 24.45
C ASP A 82 8.58 7.54 23.29
N ALA A 83 7.34 8.03 23.21
CA ALA A 83 6.39 7.68 22.17
C ALA A 83 6.06 8.85 21.25
N THR A 84 6.22 8.63 19.95
CA THR A 84 5.85 9.57 18.90
C THR A 84 4.88 8.96 17.90
N LEU A 85 4.01 9.80 17.37
CA LEU A 85 3.09 9.48 16.29
C LEU A 85 3.50 10.24 15.03
N GLU A 86 3.45 9.54 13.91
CA GLU A 86 3.44 10.12 12.58
C GLU A 86 2.12 9.74 11.89
N VAL A 87 1.47 10.72 11.28
CA VAL A 87 0.31 10.50 10.40
C VAL A 87 0.68 10.95 9.01
N ALA A 88 0.49 10.06 8.04
CA ALA A 88 0.76 10.30 6.63
C ALA A 88 -0.49 10.00 5.80
N GLY A 89 -0.71 10.81 4.76
CA GLY A 89 -1.76 10.63 3.77
C GLY A 89 -1.17 10.72 2.38
N ALA A 90 -1.54 9.81 1.49
CA ALA A 90 -1.34 9.92 0.06
C ALA A 90 -2.69 9.91 -0.64
N TYR A 91 -2.95 10.91 -1.46
CA TYR A 91 -4.10 10.97 -2.34
C TYR A 91 -3.61 10.89 -3.77
N ASN A 92 -4.00 9.82 -4.45
CA ASN A 92 -3.67 9.59 -5.83
C ASN A 92 -4.87 9.99 -6.70
N PHE A 93 -4.63 10.85 -7.67
CA PHE A 93 -5.67 11.38 -8.53
C PHE A 93 -5.24 11.42 -9.98
N SER A 94 -6.21 11.44 -10.89
CA SER A 94 -5.95 11.59 -12.33
C SER A 94 -6.36 12.97 -12.85
N THR A 95 -5.71 13.42 -13.92
CA THR A 95 -6.02 14.71 -14.58
C THR A 95 -6.50 14.54 -16.02
N GLY A 96 -6.73 13.30 -16.46
CA GLY A 96 -7.06 12.92 -17.83
C GLY A 96 -6.02 12.00 -18.44
N THR A 97 -6.00 11.90 -19.77
CA THR A 97 -5.04 11.06 -20.50
C THR A 97 -3.95 11.83 -21.23
N ALA A 98 -2.93 11.10 -21.69
CA ALA A 98 -1.91 11.60 -22.61
C ALA A 98 -2.52 12.17 -23.91
N SER A 99 -3.61 11.59 -24.44
CA SER A 99 -4.31 12.13 -25.62
C SER A 99 -5.28 13.28 -25.32
N GLY A 100 -5.37 13.74 -24.07
CA GLY A 100 -6.18 14.90 -23.67
C GLY A 100 -7.65 14.57 -23.39
N ASN A 101 -8.01 13.29 -23.24
CA ASN A 101 -9.36 12.92 -22.84
C ASN A 101 -9.53 13.10 -21.32
N THR A 102 -10.57 13.82 -20.91
CA THR A 102 -10.94 14.03 -19.50
C THR A 102 -11.98 13.03 -19.00
N ASN A 103 -12.64 12.28 -19.89
CA ASN A 103 -13.61 11.24 -19.57
C ASN A 103 -12.91 9.88 -19.43
N VAL A 104 -12.02 9.80 -18.44
CA VAL A 104 -11.32 8.56 -18.08
C VAL A 104 -12.05 7.91 -16.92
N GLN A 105 -12.22 6.60 -16.93
CA GLN A 105 -12.77 5.87 -15.78
C GLN A 105 -11.70 5.67 -14.68
N ALA A 106 -10.77 6.60 -14.52
CA ALA A 106 -9.65 6.48 -13.59
C ALA A 106 -10.13 6.87 -12.20
N ASP A 107 -10.21 5.90 -11.30
CA ASP A 107 -10.62 6.19 -9.94
C ASP A 107 -9.44 6.74 -9.14
N ASP A 108 -9.72 7.78 -8.38
CA ASP A 108 -8.82 8.31 -7.38
C ASP A 108 -8.76 7.36 -6.18
N GLY A 109 -7.72 7.50 -5.36
CA GLY A 109 -7.60 6.70 -4.15
C GLY A 109 -6.78 7.37 -3.07
N ALA A 110 -7.12 7.07 -1.82
CA ALA A 110 -6.46 7.56 -0.64
C ALA A 110 -5.80 6.41 0.13
N LEU A 111 -4.62 6.68 0.66
CA LEU A 111 -3.91 5.85 1.62
C LEU A 111 -3.60 6.70 2.85
N VAL A 112 -4.16 6.32 3.99
CA VAL A 112 -3.85 6.92 5.30
C VAL A 112 -3.01 5.94 6.10
N THR A 113 -1.96 6.45 6.73
CA THR A 113 -1.02 5.70 7.53
C THR A 113 -0.80 6.40 8.86
N ALA A 114 -0.93 5.66 9.96
CA ALA A 114 -0.55 6.10 11.29
C ALA A 114 0.59 5.21 11.79
N ILE A 115 1.68 5.81 12.25
CA ILE A 115 2.88 5.13 12.75
C ILE A 115 3.10 5.59 14.19
N LEU A 116 2.87 4.68 15.13
CA LEU A 116 3.27 4.84 16.51
C LEU A 116 4.67 4.27 16.69
N HIS A 117 5.64 5.12 17.03
CA HIS A 117 6.99 4.73 17.38
C HIS A 117 7.16 4.83 18.90
N GLN A 118 7.55 3.75 19.55
CA GLN A 118 7.92 3.71 20.96
C GLN A 118 9.40 3.36 21.07
N ASN A 119 10.16 4.29 21.62
CA ASN A 119 11.54 4.05 22.00
C ASN A 119 11.60 3.40 23.39
N MET A 120 12.61 2.58 23.62
CA MET A 120 12.82 1.83 24.86
C MET A 120 14.33 1.78 25.16
N ASP A 121 14.73 1.62 26.42
CA ASP A 121 16.15 1.49 26.80
C ASP A 121 16.89 0.37 26.05
N ALA A 122 16.15 -0.67 25.65
CA ALA A 122 16.69 -1.85 24.98
C ALA A 122 16.42 -1.89 23.47
N GLY A 123 15.89 -0.83 22.85
CA GLY A 123 15.57 -0.79 21.43
C GLY A 123 14.31 0.01 21.11
N PHE A 124 13.51 -0.45 20.16
CA PHE A 124 12.25 0.21 19.81
C PHE A 124 11.22 -0.76 19.26
N ASN A 125 9.96 -0.33 19.27
CA ASN A 125 8.92 -0.92 18.46
C ASN A 125 8.13 0.15 17.69
N GLN A 126 7.66 -0.23 16.51
CA GLN A 126 6.79 0.57 15.67
C GLN A 126 5.51 -0.21 15.36
N THR A 127 4.39 0.42 15.67
CA THR A 127 3.06 -0.04 15.24
C THR A 127 2.58 0.83 14.10
N VAL A 128 2.32 0.23 12.94
CA VAL A 128 1.80 0.90 11.75
C VAL A 128 0.39 0.43 11.50
N VAL A 129 -0.55 1.36 11.41
CA VAL A 129 -1.91 1.11 10.92
C VAL A 129 -2.04 1.83 9.59
N GLN A 130 -2.50 1.13 8.56
CA GLN A 130 -2.81 1.72 7.26
C GLN A 130 -4.23 1.38 6.85
N TYR A 131 -4.88 2.34 6.21
CA TYR A 131 -6.16 2.16 5.55
C TYR A 131 -6.07 2.78 4.15
N GLY A 132 -6.58 2.09 3.14
CA GLY A 132 -6.67 2.64 1.80
C GLY A 132 -7.83 2.08 1.01
N ASN A 133 -8.28 2.84 0.02
CA ASN A 133 -9.30 2.44 -0.94
C ASN A 133 -8.72 2.32 -2.36
N SER A 134 -9.57 1.91 -3.30
CA SER A 134 -9.21 1.76 -4.71
C SER A 134 -7.97 0.87 -4.87
N ALA A 135 -7.06 1.22 -5.79
CA ALA A 135 -5.82 0.48 -5.99
C ALA A 135 -4.90 0.43 -4.76
N TYR A 136 -5.00 1.36 -3.79
CA TYR A 136 -4.28 1.22 -2.52
C TYR A 136 -4.84 0.10 -1.66
N GLY A 137 -6.17 -0.03 -1.60
CA GLY A 137 -6.84 -1.13 -0.91
C GLY A 137 -6.49 -2.49 -1.54
N ALA A 138 -6.48 -2.57 -2.87
CA ALA A 138 -6.08 -3.78 -3.60
C ALA A 138 -4.62 -4.19 -3.30
N GLN A 139 -3.68 -3.24 -3.36
CA GLN A 139 -2.26 -3.49 -3.03
C GLN A 139 -2.05 -3.96 -1.60
N MET A 140 -2.92 -3.56 -0.65
CA MET A 140 -2.81 -4.06 0.72
C MET A 140 -3.01 -5.57 0.78
N ALA A 141 -3.86 -6.16 -0.05
CA ALA A 141 -4.09 -7.60 -0.09
C ALA A 141 -2.83 -8.40 -0.51
N ASP A 142 -2.02 -7.82 -1.40
CA ASP A 142 -0.88 -8.47 -2.03
C ASP A 142 0.47 -8.14 -1.37
N LEU A 143 0.46 -7.64 -0.13
CA LEU A 143 1.67 -7.17 0.59
C LEU A 143 2.38 -5.99 -0.12
N GLY A 144 1.69 -5.28 -1.00
CA GLY A 144 2.20 -4.10 -1.69
C GLY A 144 2.56 -2.97 -0.71
N ASN A 145 3.58 -2.19 -1.04
CA ASN A 145 4.09 -1.09 -0.20
C ASN A 145 3.27 0.22 -0.34
N GLY A 146 2.28 0.24 -1.24
CA GLY A 146 1.48 1.41 -1.59
C GLY A 146 2.16 2.32 -2.63
N GLY A 147 3.13 1.81 -3.40
CA GLY A 147 3.86 2.59 -4.41
C GLY A 147 3.36 2.45 -5.85
N ASN A 148 2.51 1.46 -6.15
CA ASN A 148 2.10 1.15 -7.53
C ASN A 148 0.57 1.27 -7.69
N PHE A 149 0.05 2.47 -7.91
CA PHE A 149 -1.40 2.66 -8.02
C PHE A 149 -1.91 2.20 -9.39
N ASP A 150 -2.50 1.01 -9.41
CA ASP A 150 -3.04 0.41 -10.63
C ASP A 150 -4.44 0.95 -10.99
N ARG A 151 -4.50 1.77 -12.05
CA ARG A 151 -5.74 2.31 -12.62
C ARG A 151 -6.35 1.45 -13.73
N ARG A 152 -5.70 0.34 -14.10
CA ARG A 152 -6.09 -0.47 -15.26
C ARG A 152 -7.33 -1.32 -14.97
N ASP A 153 -7.41 -1.85 -13.76
CA ASP A 153 -8.43 -2.81 -13.37
C ASP A 153 -9.58 -2.13 -12.62
N GLY A 154 -10.73 -2.00 -13.28
CA GLY A 154 -11.96 -1.50 -12.66
C GLY A 154 -12.43 -2.35 -11.48
N ALA A 155 -11.93 -3.57 -11.28
CA ALA A 155 -12.21 -4.36 -10.07
C ALA A 155 -11.49 -3.82 -8.82
N ASN A 156 -10.40 -3.06 -9.00
CA ASN A 156 -9.65 -2.46 -7.89
C ASN A 156 -10.29 -1.16 -7.40
N ASN A 157 -11.14 -0.53 -8.19
CA ASN A 157 -11.80 0.75 -7.94
C ASN A 157 -12.62 0.77 -6.63
N ASP A 158 -13.32 -0.33 -6.33
CA ASP A 158 -14.14 -0.46 -5.11
C ASP A 158 -13.39 -1.15 -3.95
N ALA A 159 -12.10 -1.45 -4.11
CA ALA A 159 -11.35 -2.19 -3.11
C ALA A 159 -11.13 -1.33 -1.85
N GLN A 160 -11.17 -1.97 -0.68
CA GLN A 160 -10.80 -1.38 0.60
C GLN A 160 -9.84 -2.32 1.31
N GLY A 161 -8.80 -1.76 1.92
CA GLY A 161 -7.76 -2.50 2.63
C GLY A 161 -7.43 -1.86 3.97
N VAL A 162 -7.21 -2.72 4.97
CA VAL A 162 -6.67 -2.34 6.28
C VAL A 162 -5.43 -3.20 6.52
N ARG A 163 -4.36 -2.57 6.99
CA ARG A 163 -3.13 -3.23 7.42
C ARG A 163 -2.74 -2.80 8.82
N LEU A 164 -2.34 -3.75 9.65
CA LEU A 164 -1.69 -3.57 10.93
C LEU A 164 -0.32 -4.26 10.89
N LEU A 165 0.75 -3.49 11.10
CA LEU A 165 2.10 -3.98 11.28
C LEU A 165 2.56 -3.61 12.68
N ASN A 166 3.24 -4.52 13.35
CA ASN A 166 4.00 -4.22 14.55
C ASN A 166 5.37 -4.87 14.41
N TRP A 167 6.40 -4.05 14.40
CA TRP A 167 7.76 -4.52 14.21
C TRP A 167 8.70 -3.79 15.14
N GLY A 168 9.85 -4.38 15.43
CA GLY A 168 10.81 -3.76 16.31
C GLY A 168 12.11 -4.52 16.38
N VAL A 169 13.08 -3.88 17.02
CA VAL A 169 14.38 -4.44 17.34
C VAL A 169 14.59 -4.22 18.81
N ILE A 170 14.77 -5.30 19.58
CA ILE A 170 15.02 -5.23 21.01
C ILE A 170 16.21 -6.09 21.40
N SER A 171 16.96 -5.61 22.39
CA SER A 171 17.99 -6.36 23.09
C SER A 171 17.34 -7.14 24.23
N LEU A 172 17.48 -8.46 24.22
CA LEU A 172 16.92 -9.34 25.26
C LEU A 172 17.76 -9.35 26.54
N VAL A 173 18.98 -8.80 26.49
CA VAL A 173 19.87 -8.65 27.62
C VAL A 173 20.52 -7.27 27.59
N LYS A 174 20.77 -6.68 28.78
CA LYS A 174 21.42 -5.36 28.91
C LYS A 174 22.81 -5.27 28.24
N SER A 175 23.48 -6.40 28.05
CA SER A 175 24.77 -6.45 27.37
C SER A 175 24.69 -6.30 25.84
N GLY A 176 23.48 -6.26 25.26
CA GLY A 176 23.28 -6.20 23.81
C GLY A 176 23.72 -7.46 23.05
N LYS A 177 24.19 -8.50 23.73
CA LYS A 177 24.71 -9.74 23.12
C LYS A 177 23.63 -10.53 22.37
N TRP A 178 22.38 -10.35 22.77
CA TRP A 178 21.21 -10.96 22.16
C TRP A 178 20.27 -9.87 21.66
N VAL A 179 20.24 -9.69 20.34
CA VAL A 179 19.31 -8.80 19.67
C VAL A 179 18.32 -9.65 18.88
N THR A 180 17.04 -9.33 19.01
CA THR A 180 15.97 -9.94 18.23
C THR A 180 15.21 -8.89 17.45
N ASN A 181 14.88 -9.25 16.22
CA ASN A 181 13.98 -8.50 15.38
C ASN A 181 12.69 -9.30 15.25
N PHE A 182 11.55 -8.62 15.38
CA PHE A 182 10.25 -9.23 15.19
C PHE A 182 9.42 -8.42 14.20
N LEU A 183 8.58 -9.13 13.45
CA LEU A 183 7.53 -8.56 12.62
C LEU A 183 6.26 -9.36 12.87
N LEU A 184 5.22 -8.68 13.32
CA LEU A 184 3.83 -9.13 13.30
C LEU A 184 3.11 -8.34 12.21
N HIS A 185 2.48 -9.05 11.28
CA HIS A 185 1.70 -8.45 10.21
C HIS A 185 0.32 -9.07 10.16
N ALA A 186 -0.72 -8.24 10.26
CA ALA A 186 -2.10 -8.57 9.98
C ALA A 186 -2.67 -7.65 8.88
N GLN A 187 -3.36 -8.20 7.89
CA GLN A 187 -4.05 -7.41 6.86
C GLN A 187 -5.37 -8.05 6.45
N GLN A 188 -6.35 -7.20 6.10
CA GLN A 188 -7.65 -7.63 5.59
C GLN A 188 -7.62 -7.66 4.05
N MET A 189 -8.06 -8.77 3.46
CA MET A 189 -8.27 -8.86 2.01
C MET A 189 -9.56 -8.16 1.59
N PRO A 190 -9.62 -7.56 0.38
CA PRO A 190 -10.77 -6.82 -0.11
C PRO A 190 -12.03 -7.70 -0.19
N LEU A 191 -13.17 -7.07 0.10
CA LEU A 191 -14.47 -7.73 0.23
C LEU A 191 -15.00 -8.37 -1.06
N SER A 192 -14.50 -8.00 -2.25
CA SER A 192 -15.19 -8.34 -3.51
C SER A 192 -14.89 -9.72 -4.09
N LEU A 193 -13.97 -10.52 -3.53
CA LEU A 193 -13.61 -11.80 -4.16
C LEU A 193 -13.59 -13.06 -3.30
N ARG A 194 -13.51 -13.04 -1.96
CA ARG A 194 -13.47 -14.26 -1.09
C ARG A 194 -13.93 -13.96 0.35
N PRO A 195 -14.31 -14.97 1.18
CA PRO A 195 -14.55 -14.75 2.60
C PRO A 195 -13.36 -14.02 3.25
N THR A 196 -13.64 -13.08 4.15
CA THR A 196 -12.64 -12.27 4.85
C THR A 196 -11.63 -13.17 5.57
N VAL A 197 -10.41 -13.25 5.03
CA VAL A 197 -9.31 -14.00 5.63
C VAL A 197 -8.32 -13.00 6.23
N LEU A 198 -8.16 -13.03 7.55
CA LEU A 198 -7.09 -12.34 8.24
C LEU A 198 -5.81 -13.19 8.10
N ARG A 199 -4.81 -12.68 7.40
CA ARG A 199 -3.48 -13.32 7.35
C ARG A 199 -2.61 -12.73 8.45
N VAL A 200 -2.19 -13.57 9.38
CA VAL A 200 -1.20 -13.21 10.40
C VAL A 200 0.13 -13.90 10.05
N THR A 201 1.19 -13.12 9.91
CA THR A 201 2.56 -13.63 9.73
C THR A 201 3.44 -13.10 10.85
N MET A 202 4.13 -14.00 11.54
CA MET A 202 5.17 -13.67 12.50
C MET A 202 6.52 -14.13 11.95
N ILE A 203 7.49 -13.21 11.91
CA ILE A 203 8.89 -13.51 11.56
C ILE A 203 9.76 -13.05 12.72
N CYS A 204 10.57 -13.96 13.26
CA CYS A 204 11.57 -13.67 14.28
C CYS A 204 12.95 -14.11 13.76
N SER A 205 13.96 -13.28 13.96
CA SER A 205 15.37 -13.61 13.71
C SER A 205 16.23 -13.17 14.89
N GLN A 206 17.15 -14.04 15.31
CA GLN A 206 18.11 -13.76 16.38
C GLN A 206 19.52 -13.69 15.79
N ARG A 207 20.31 -12.70 16.24
CA ARG A 207 21.76 -12.66 15.99
C ARG A 207 22.50 -12.66 17.32
N SER A 208 23.44 -13.59 17.47
CA SER A 208 24.39 -13.64 18.59
C SER A 208 25.67 -12.91 18.19
N PHE A 209 26.06 -11.85 18.92
CA PHE A 209 27.36 -11.19 18.73
C PHE A 209 28.46 -12.04 19.41
N ALA A 210 29.11 -12.93 18.66
CA ALA A 210 30.35 -13.57 19.09
C ALA A 210 31.55 -12.83 18.45
N GLN A 211 32.25 -12.05 19.27
CA GLN A 211 33.63 -11.56 19.13
C GLN A 211 34.04 -10.89 17.80
N CYS A 212 33.95 -9.55 17.76
CA CYS A 212 34.89 -8.74 16.97
C CYS A 212 36.13 -8.45 17.82
N THR A 213 37.16 -9.28 17.70
CA THR A 213 38.55 -8.91 18.02
C THR A 213 39.46 -9.40 16.90
N ASN A 214 40.06 -8.43 16.21
CA ASN A 214 41.20 -8.49 15.28
C ASN A 214 41.14 -9.37 14.02
N GLY A 215 41.02 -8.68 12.86
CA GLY A 215 41.80 -9.01 11.66
C GLY A 215 41.12 -9.86 10.59
N ARG A 216 40.90 -9.23 9.43
CA ARG A 216 40.65 -9.82 8.08
C ARG A 216 39.38 -10.66 7.89
N THR A 217 38.47 -10.06 7.11
CA THR A 217 37.50 -10.63 6.14
C THR A 217 37.21 -12.13 6.20
N GLN A 218 35.94 -12.51 6.43
CA GLN A 218 35.10 -13.36 5.56
C GLN A 218 33.61 -13.16 5.91
N PHE A 219 32.77 -12.77 4.94
CA PHE A 219 31.31 -12.87 5.06
C PHE A 219 30.91 -14.35 4.90
N ALA A 220 30.61 -15.03 6.01
CA ALA A 220 29.98 -16.35 5.98
C ALA A 220 28.47 -16.22 6.31
N PRO A 221 27.56 -16.83 5.53
CA PRO A 221 26.13 -16.75 5.76
C PRO A 221 25.72 -17.78 6.80
N TYR A 222 25.65 -17.38 8.08
CA TYR A 222 24.98 -18.18 9.11
C TYR A 222 23.59 -17.61 9.39
N LEU A 223 22.64 -17.89 8.48
CA LEU A 223 21.21 -17.80 8.73
C LEU A 223 20.80 -18.98 9.62
N LYS A 224 20.84 -18.79 10.95
CA LYS A 224 20.25 -19.77 11.88
C LYS A 224 18.82 -19.34 12.23
N GLN A 225 17.88 -20.12 11.70
CA GLN A 225 16.45 -20.20 11.99
C GLN A 225 15.61 -18.93 11.74
N VAL A 226 14.95 -18.93 10.57
CA VAL A 226 13.70 -18.19 10.36
C VAL A 226 12.57 -19.15 10.72
N HIS A 227 11.75 -18.80 11.70
CA HIS A 227 10.49 -19.50 11.96
C HIS A 227 9.35 -18.67 11.42
N THR A 228 8.73 -19.14 10.33
CA THR A 228 7.53 -18.55 9.75
C THR A 228 6.33 -19.33 10.25
N LEU A 229 5.60 -18.81 11.24
CA LEU A 229 4.27 -19.30 11.57
C LEU A 229 3.25 -18.57 10.69
N LYS A 230 2.60 -19.31 9.79
CA LYS A 230 1.42 -18.84 9.06
C LYS A 230 0.19 -19.36 9.77
N THR A 231 -0.59 -18.47 10.39
CA THR A 231 -1.89 -18.83 10.97
C THR A 231 -2.98 -18.12 10.18
N THR A 232 -3.86 -18.91 9.56
CA THR A 232 -5.04 -18.40 8.85
C THR A 232 -6.20 -18.40 9.83
N ALA A 233 -6.68 -17.22 10.23
CA ALA A 233 -7.88 -17.09 11.05
C ALA A 233 -9.07 -16.68 10.16
N THR A 234 -10.08 -17.54 10.09
CA THR A 234 -11.36 -17.24 9.44
C THR A 234 -12.30 -16.62 10.48
N MET A 235 -12.54 -15.31 10.41
CA MET A 235 -13.60 -14.67 11.20
C MET A 235 -14.93 -14.85 10.47
N ALA A 236 -15.84 -15.63 11.04
CA ALA A 236 -17.22 -15.72 10.56
C ALA A 236 -17.99 -14.48 11.00
N THR A 237 -18.35 -13.60 10.07
CA THR A 237 -19.31 -12.53 10.33
C THR A 237 -20.71 -13.12 10.37
N LYS A 238 -21.31 -13.20 11.57
CA LYS A 238 -22.75 -13.46 11.70
C LYS A 238 -23.50 -12.26 11.11
N LYS A 239 -24.18 -12.47 9.99
CA LYS A 239 -25.16 -11.53 9.43
C LYS A 239 -26.28 -11.36 10.46
N ALA A 240 -26.34 -10.22 11.13
CA ALA A 240 -27.50 -9.84 11.92
C ALA A 240 -28.64 -9.56 10.92
N ALA A 241 -29.69 -10.39 10.97
CA ALA A 241 -30.93 -10.12 10.27
C ALA A 241 -31.68 -9.01 11.02
N SER A 242 -31.96 -7.91 10.33
CA SER A 242 -33.07 -6.99 10.63
C SER A 242 -34.03 -7.04 9.45
#